data_AF-A0A7C6SHE4-F1
#
_entry.id   AF-A0A7C6SHE4-F1
#
_cell.length_a   1.000
_cell.length_b   1.000
_cell.length_c   1.000
_cell.angle_alpha   90.00
_cell.angle_beta   90.00
_cell.angle_gamma   90.00
#
_symmetry.space_group_name_H-M   'P 1'
#
loop_
_entity.id
_entity.type
_entity.pdbx_description
1 polymer ?
#
loop_
_entity_poly.entity_id
_entity_poly.type
_entity_poly.pdbx_seq_one_letter_code
_entity_poly.pdbx_strand_id
1 'polypeptide(L)'
;MQIAFTLLVGSTGFLVAKQLKIPAPAMIGSMLVVGLFNVMFQTAYIPSFAKILTKGIAGAFIGAQMDFEDIKNIKRIFKPLAVLL
;
A
#
# COMPACT_ATOMS: atom_id res chain seq x y z
N MET A 1 -5.48 19.64 -9.70
CA MET A 1 -5.07 20.23 -8.40
C MET A 1 -5.12 19.25 -7.20
N GLN A 2 -5.93 18.18 -7.21
CA GLN A 2 -6.11 17.30 -6.03
C GLN A 2 -5.00 16.25 -5.80
N ILE A 3 -4.28 15.84 -6.85
CA ILE A 3 -3.28 14.74 -6.78
C ILE A 3 -2.02 15.18 -6.02
N ALA A 4 -1.50 16.38 -6.29
CA ALA A 4 -0.31 16.91 -5.62
C ALA A 4 -0.54 17.07 -4.10
N PHE A 5 -1.74 17.49 -3.70
CA PHE A 5 -2.12 17.60 -2.30
C PHE A 5 -2.18 16.22 -1.62
N THR A 6 -2.76 15.23 -2.30
CA THR A 6 -2.81 13.84 -1.81
C THR A 6 -1.39 13.25 -1.65
N LEU A 7 -0.46 13.57 -2.55
CA LEU A 7 0.95 13.14 -2.46
C LEU A 7 1.69 13.80 -1.29
N LEU A 8 1.46 15.10 -1.05
CA LEU A 8 2.04 15.80 0.10
C LEU A 8 1.53 15.21 1.42
N VAL A 9 0.22 14.98 1.53
CA VAL A 9 -0.40 14.34 2.71
C VAL A 9 0.08 12.90 2.89
N GLY A 10 0.30 12.14 1.81
CA GLY A 10 0.88 10.80 1.90
C GLY A 10 2.33 10.81 2.38
N SER A 11 3.11 11.84 2.01
CA SER A 11 4.52 11.98 2.39
C SER A 11 4.68 12.25 3.88
N THR A 12 3.77 12.99 4.51
CA THR A 12 3.78 13.18 5.97
C THR A 12 3.51 11.87 6.69
N GLY A 13 2.60 11.03 6.18
CA GLY A 13 2.35 9.69 6.70
C GLY A 13 3.56 8.76 6.64
N PHE A 14 4.38 8.85 5.58
CA PHE A 14 5.64 8.12 5.50
C PHE A 14 6.62 8.54 6.59
N LEU A 15 6.82 9.84 6.81
CA LEU A 15 7.76 10.35 7.80
C LEU A 15 7.40 9.88 9.21
N VAL A 16 6.11 9.93 9.56
CA VAL A 16 5.61 9.45 10.85
C VAL A 16 5.80 7.94 10.98
N ALA A 17 5.38 7.14 9.98
CA ALA A 17 5.52 5.68 10.02
C ALA A 17 6.99 5.23 10.06
N LYS A 18 7.91 5.98 9.43
CA LYS A 18 9.35 5.74 9.50
C LYS A 18 9.88 5.91 10.92
N GLN A 19 9.41 6.93 11.65
CA GLN A 19 9.80 7.14 13.05
C GLN A 19 9.25 6.04 13.97
N LEU A 20 8.06 5.52 13.69
CA LEU A 20 7.43 4.42 14.44
C LEU A 20 7.99 3.02 14.10
N LYS A 21 8.98 2.91 13.19
CA LYS A 21 9.58 1.63 12.74
C LYS A 21 8.54 0.60 12.26
N ILE A 22 7.45 1.07 11.65
CA ILE A 22 6.41 0.20 11.09
C ILE A 22 6.98 -0.50 9.84
N PRO A 23 6.70 -1.80 9.61
CA PRO A 23 7.07 -2.48 8.38
C PRO A 23 6.46 -1.77 7.16
N ALA A 24 7.19 -1.69 6.05
CA ALA A 24 6.77 -0.99 4.83
C ALA A 24 6.19 0.42 5.11
N PRO A 25 6.94 1.34 5.77
CA PRO A 25 6.41 2.60 6.29
C PRO A 25 5.90 3.53 5.19
N ALA A 26 6.46 3.43 3.98
CA ALA A 26 6.00 4.18 2.81
C ALA A 26 4.60 3.76 2.35
N MET A 27 4.26 2.47 2.46
CA MET A 27 2.93 1.97 2.07
C MET A 27 1.93 2.17 3.20
N ILE A 28 2.24 1.67 4.40
CA ILE A 28 1.28 1.69 5.53
C ILE A 28 1.04 3.12 6.02
N GLY A 29 2.11 3.90 6.18
CA GLY A 29 2.03 5.29 6.68
C GLY A 29 1.25 6.21 5.74
N SER A 30 1.56 6.15 4.44
CA SER A 30 0.85 6.96 3.45
C SER A 30 -0.62 6.56 3.33
N MET A 31 -0.93 5.26 3.34
CA MET A 31 -2.30 4.74 3.22
C MET A 31 -3.17 5.13 4.42
N LEU A 32 -2.64 5.09 5.64
CA LEU A 32 -3.35 5.51 6.84
C LEU A 32 -3.67 7.01 6.82
N VAL A 33 -2.67 7.85 6.56
CA VAL A 33 -2.85 9.32 6.59
C VAL A 33 -3.73 9.79 5.44
N VAL A 34 -3.53 9.28 4.22
CA VAL A 34 -4.40 9.60 3.08
C VAL A 34 -5.81 9.06 3.28
N GLY A 35 -5.97 7.87 3.88
CA GLY A 35 -7.27 7.28 4.20
C GLY A 35 -8.05 8.13 5.21
N LEU A 36 -7.41 8.52 6.31
CA LEU A 36 -7.99 9.42 7.32
C LEU A 36 -8.35 10.79 6.71
N PHE A 37 -7.46 11.33 5.88
CA PHE A 37 -7.70 12.59 5.17
C PHE A 37 -8.89 12.46 4.20
N ASN A 38 -9.03 11.34 3.51
CA ASN A 38 -10.15 11.08 2.61
C ASN A 38 -11.48 11.02 3.37
N VAL A 39 -11.53 10.39 4.54
CA VAL A 39 -12.74 10.33 5.37
C VAL A 39 -13.17 11.72 5.85
N MET A 40 -12.21 12.59 6.19
CA MET A 40 -12.50 13.95 6.67
C MET A 40 -12.85 14.94 5.54
N PHE A 41 -12.17 14.87 4.39
CA PHE A 41 -12.25 15.90 3.36
C PHE A 41 -12.86 15.43 2.02
N GLN A 42 -13.16 14.14 1.86
CA GLN A 42 -13.76 13.52 0.65
C GLN A 42 -13.06 13.88 -0.69
N THR A 43 -11.81 14.34 -0.64
CA THR A 43 -11.11 14.96 -1.78
C THR A 43 -9.91 14.16 -2.28
N ALA A 44 -9.67 12.97 -1.75
CA ALA A 44 -8.56 12.12 -2.20
C ALA A 44 -8.92 11.43 -3.53
N TYR A 45 -8.56 12.07 -4.64
CA TYR A 45 -8.76 11.54 -5.99
C TYR A 45 -7.44 11.02 -6.57
N ILE A 46 -7.39 9.72 -6.83
CA ILE A 46 -6.34 9.09 -7.65
C ILE A 46 -6.97 8.69 -8.99
N PRO A 47 -6.42 9.15 -10.13
CA PRO A 47 -6.97 8.84 -11.45
C PRO A 47 -6.92 7.33 -11.74
N SER A 48 -7.95 6.81 -12.42
CA SER A 48 -8.13 5.37 -12.67
C SER A 48 -6.92 4.71 -13.35
N PHE A 49 -6.27 5.42 -14.28
CA PHE A 49 -5.07 4.93 -14.96
C PHE A 49 -3.88 4.74 -14.00
N ALA A 50 -3.68 5.66 -13.07
CA ALA A 50 -2.63 5.53 -12.05
C ALA A 50 -2.89 4.34 -11.13
N LYS A 51 -4.15 4.06 -10.76
CA LYS A 51 -4.48 2.86 -9.96
C LYS A 51 -4.06 1.56 -10.65
N ILE A 52 -4.27 1.47 -11.96
CA ILE A 52 -3.90 0.29 -12.75
C ILE A 52 -2.38 0.15 -12.81
N LEU A 53 -1.67 1.23 -13.16
CA LEU A 53 -0.21 1.22 -13.24
C LEU A 53 0.43 0.89 -11.89
N THR A 54 0.00 1.54 -10.80
CA THR A 54 0.56 1.31 -9.47
C THR A 54 0.31 -0.12 -9.00
N LYS A 55 -0.87 -0.70 -9.24
CA LYS A 55 -1.13 -2.12 -8.93
C LYS A 55 -0.26 -3.06 -9.75
N GLY A 56 -0.05 -2.75 -11.04
CA GLY A 56 0.83 -3.52 -11.91
C GLY A 56 2.29 -3.49 -11.44
N ILE A 57 2.83 -2.30 -11.15
CA ILE A 57 4.20 -2.13 -10.65
C ILE A 57 4.36 -2.79 -9.28
N ALA A 58 3.40 -2.61 -8.37
CA ALA A 58 3.43 -3.25 -7.06
C ALA A 58 3.41 -4.78 -7.18
N GLY A 59 2.55 -5.33 -8.06
CA GLY A 59 2.51 -6.77 -8.33
C GLY A 59 3.81 -7.31 -8.92
N ALA A 60 4.39 -6.59 -9.88
CA ALA A 60 5.68 -6.95 -10.47
C ALA A 60 6.82 -6.89 -9.44
N PHE A 61 6.83 -5.87 -8.57
CA PHE A 61 7.84 -5.72 -7.52
C PHE A 61 7.73 -6.80 -6.44
N ILE A 62 6.52 -7.16 -6.03
CA ILE A 62 6.29 -8.27 -5.10
C ILE A 62 6.71 -9.59 -5.75
N GLY A 63 6.31 -9.82 -7.00
CA GLY A 63 6.66 -11.04 -7.74
C GLY A 63 8.16 -11.19 -8.00
N ALA A 64 8.86 -10.09 -8.27
CA ALA A 64 10.32 -10.10 -8.48
C ALA A 64 11.12 -10.35 -7.19
N GLN A 65 10.53 -10.18 -6.01
CA GLN A 65 11.14 -10.50 -4.73
C GLN A 65 10.78 -11.89 -4.20
N MET A 66 9.88 -12.63 -4.87
CA MET A 66 9.49 -13.97 -4.45
C MET A 66 10.46 -15.02 -4.98
N ASP A 67 10.96 -15.88 -4.09
CA ASP A 67 11.73 -17.06 -4.45
C ASP A 67 10.83 -18.30 -4.63
N PHE A 68 11.37 -19.36 -5.24
CA PHE A 68 10.65 -20.63 -5.41
C PHE A 68 10.19 -21.23 -4.06
N GLU A 69 10.92 -20.94 -2.98
CA GLU A 69 10.56 -21.36 -1.62
C GLU A 69 9.33 -20.61 -1.09
N ASP A 70 9.20 -19.31 -1.37
CA ASP A 70 8.02 -18.50 -1.03
C ASP A 70 6.77 -19.04 -1.72
N ILE A 71 6.89 -19.40 -3.00
CA ILE A 71 5.79 -20.00 -3.78
C ILE A 71 5.34 -21.33 -3.16
N LYS A 72 6.27 -22.14 -2.67
CA LYS A 72 5.95 -23.40 -1.97
C LYS A 72 5.26 -23.12 -0.62
N ASN A 73 5.69 -22.08 0.09
CA ASN A 73 5.10 -21.64 1.35
C ASN A 73 3.69 -21.04 1.18
N ILE A 74 3.38 -20.40 0.04
CA ILE A 74 2.03 -19.90 -0.27
C ILE A 74 0.98 -21.01 -0.15
N LYS A 75 1.27 -22.24 -0.60
CA LYS A 75 0.35 -23.39 -0.46
C LYS A 75 0.03 -23.71 1.01
N ARG A 76 0.99 -23.47 1.91
CA ARG A 76 0.84 -23.67 3.35
C ARG A 76 0.05 -22.55 4.01
N ILE A 77 0.18 -21.32 3.50
CA ILE A 77 -0.54 -20.12 3.96
C ILE A 77 -1.99 -20.11 3.48
N PHE A 78 -2.33 -20.85 2.42
CA PHE A 78 -3.69 -20.91 1.88
C PHE A 78 -4.74 -21.36 2.91
N LYS A 79 -4.41 -22.32 3.79
CA LYS A 79 -5.29 -22.75 4.89
C LYS A 79 -5.58 -21.63 5.90
N PRO A 80 -4.56 -20.97 6.51
CA PRO A 80 -4.77 -19.80 7.36
C PRO A 80 -5.56 -18.69 6.67
N LEU A 81 -5.26 -18.44 5.39
CA LEU A 81 -5.90 -17.39 4.61
C LEU A 81 -7.41 -17.64 4.44
N ALA A 82 -7.82 -18.88 4.17
CA ALA A 82 -9.22 -19.26 4.03
C ALA A 82 -10.03 -19.20 5.34
N VAL A 83 -9.37 -19.22 6.49
CA VAL A 83 -10.02 -19.07 7.81
C VAL A 83 -10.19 -17.59 8.20
N LEU A 84 -9.34 -16.71 7.68
CA LEU A 84 -9.34 -15.27 7.96
C LEU A 84 -10.27 -14.46 7.06
N LEU A 85 -10.59 -14.98 5.87
CA LEU A 85 -11.47 -14.38 4.85
C LEU A 85 -12.93 -14.75 5.09
#